data_AF-I1W178-F1
#
_entry.id   AF-I1W178-F1
#
_cell.length_a   1.000
_cell.length_b   1.000
_cell.length_c   1.000
_cell.angle_alpha   90.00
_cell.angle_beta   90.00
_cell.angle_gamma   90.00
#
_symmetry.space_group_name_H-M   'P 1'
#
loop_
_entity.id
_entity.type
_entity.pdbx_description
1 polymer ?
#
loop_
_entity_poly.entity_id
_entity_poly.type
_entity_poly.pdbx_seq_one_letter_code
_entity_poly.pdbx_strand_id
1 'polypeptide(L)'
;GFDITAASEVMAILCLASSPADLRSRLDRILVGYSPKGEPVLASEIGVTGSLAAILNEALLPNLVQTTDSTPAFVHGGPFANIAHGCNSVLATRMALAMSDYAVTEAGFAFDLGGEKFFDLKCRSAGLNPAAIVLVATIRALKMHGGVELSRTKEPDPGAVERGLENLAAHLDSAAHFNKPTVVAINRFTSDTLDEFKIVHDYCASRGIPCATADVFSAGAQGAIDLAEKVVAATNQPMTPFQPLYPLDWPVEQKIEQIARIMYGADGVNILPAAATKIRKVSKLGYAELPICMAKTQY
;
A
#
# COMPACT_ATOMS: atom_id res chain seq x y z
N GLY A 1 -24.78 -4.29 -13.12
CA GLY A 1 -24.45 -2.93 -12.66
C GLY A 1 -23.19 -2.46 -13.35
N PHE A 2 -22.73 -1.27 -13.04
CA PHE A 2 -21.44 -0.73 -13.52
C PHE A 2 -20.63 -0.26 -12.33
N ASP A 3 -19.33 -0.51 -12.39
CA ASP A 3 -18.33 0.05 -11.49
C ASP A 3 -17.39 0.95 -12.30
N ILE A 4 -16.70 1.87 -11.62
CA ILE A 4 -15.65 2.65 -12.26
C ILE A 4 -14.49 1.75 -12.70
N THR A 5 -13.84 2.02 -13.83
CA THR A 5 -12.83 1.13 -14.44
C THR A 5 -11.69 0.74 -13.48
N ALA A 6 -11.26 1.64 -12.60
CA ALA A 6 -10.21 1.38 -11.62
C ALA A 6 -10.59 0.33 -10.55
N ALA A 7 -11.88 0.05 -10.38
CA ALA A 7 -12.41 -0.99 -9.50
C ALA A 7 -12.42 -2.38 -10.17
N SER A 8 -12.13 -2.48 -11.47
CA SER A 8 -12.14 -3.74 -12.21
C SER A 8 -11.03 -4.68 -11.73
N GLU A 9 -11.33 -5.98 -11.61
CA GLU A 9 -10.32 -7.02 -11.38
C GLU A 9 -9.26 -7.04 -12.50
N VAL A 10 -9.62 -6.63 -13.72
CA VAL A 10 -8.66 -6.47 -14.83
C VAL A 10 -7.58 -5.43 -14.51
N MET A 11 -7.93 -4.34 -13.81
CA MET A 11 -6.96 -3.34 -13.36
C MET A 11 -6.00 -3.93 -12.31
N ALA A 12 -6.52 -4.70 -11.35
CA ALA A 12 -5.69 -5.38 -10.36
C ALA A 12 -4.76 -6.42 -11.02
N ILE A 13 -5.26 -7.19 -11.98
CA ILE A 13 -4.49 -8.16 -12.76
C ILE A 13 -3.39 -7.47 -13.57
N LEU A 14 -3.69 -6.36 -14.25
CA LEU A 14 -2.70 -5.55 -14.96
C LEU A 14 -1.58 -5.09 -14.01
N CYS A 15 -1.95 -4.66 -12.81
CA CYS A 15 -0.97 -4.14 -11.85
C CYS A 15 -0.13 -5.25 -11.19
N LEU A 16 -0.61 -6.49 -11.11
CA LEU A 16 0.14 -7.61 -10.52
C LEU A 16 0.84 -8.51 -11.54
N ALA A 17 0.54 -8.37 -12.83
CA ALA A 17 1.18 -9.15 -13.87
C ALA A 17 2.66 -8.79 -14.02
N SER A 18 3.48 -9.83 -14.22
CA SER A 18 4.94 -9.73 -14.39
C SER A 18 5.41 -9.93 -15.85
N SER A 19 4.52 -10.36 -16.74
CA SER A 19 4.77 -10.60 -18.16
C SER A 19 3.44 -10.74 -18.92
N PRO A 20 3.44 -10.71 -20.26
CA PRO A 20 2.23 -11.01 -21.05
C PRO A 20 1.66 -12.41 -20.78
N ALA A 21 2.53 -13.40 -20.54
CA ALA A 21 2.11 -14.76 -20.21
C ALA A 21 1.44 -14.84 -18.82
N ASP A 22 2.01 -14.15 -17.82
CA ASP A 22 1.42 -14.05 -16.48
C ASP A 22 0.10 -13.27 -16.50
N LEU A 23 0.02 -12.17 -17.27
CA LEU A 23 -1.23 -11.44 -17.51
C LEU A 23 -2.31 -12.38 -18.04
N ARG A 24 -2.01 -13.14 -19.10
CA ARG A 24 -2.94 -14.11 -19.70
C ARG A 24 -3.40 -15.15 -18.68
N SER A 25 -2.48 -15.77 -17.95
CA SER A 25 -2.78 -16.78 -16.92
C SER A 25 -3.66 -16.25 -15.79
N ARG A 26 -3.50 -14.99 -15.41
CA ARG A 26 -4.37 -14.32 -14.42
C ARG A 26 -5.76 -14.05 -14.98
N LEU A 27 -5.84 -13.52 -16.20
CA LEU A 27 -7.12 -13.29 -16.87
C LEU A 27 -7.91 -14.59 -17.05
N ASP A 28 -7.26 -15.69 -17.41
CA ASP A 28 -7.90 -17.02 -17.58
C ASP A 28 -8.60 -17.49 -16.29
N ARG A 29 -8.08 -17.10 -15.12
CA ARG A 29 -8.58 -17.51 -13.79
C ARG A 29 -9.68 -16.61 -13.21
N ILE A 30 -10.08 -15.53 -13.90
CA ILE A 30 -11.16 -14.66 -13.43
C ILE A 30 -12.44 -15.50 -13.33
N LEU A 31 -13.04 -15.52 -12.15
CA LEU A 31 -14.34 -16.15 -11.91
C LEU A 31 -15.45 -15.18 -12.32
N VAL A 32 -16.06 -15.42 -13.49
CA VAL A 32 -17.08 -14.53 -14.06
C VAL A 32 -18.49 -14.79 -13.51
N GLY A 33 -18.74 -16.00 -13.00
CA GLY A 33 -20.05 -16.36 -12.48
C GLY A 33 -20.16 -17.84 -12.11
N TYR A 34 -21.40 -18.30 -12.03
CA TYR A 34 -21.73 -19.69 -11.74
C TYR A 34 -22.77 -20.20 -12.73
N SER A 35 -22.65 -21.47 -13.13
CA SER A 35 -23.65 -22.14 -13.97
C SER A 35 -24.97 -22.34 -13.20
N PRO A 36 -26.09 -22.70 -13.88
CA PRO A 36 -27.32 -23.07 -13.19
C PRO A 36 -27.17 -24.25 -12.20
N LYS A 37 -26.11 -25.07 -12.37
CA LYS A 37 -25.76 -26.17 -11.45
C LYS A 37 -24.91 -25.71 -10.26
N GLY A 38 -24.52 -24.43 -10.21
CA GLY A 38 -23.70 -23.85 -9.15
C GLY A 38 -22.19 -24.03 -9.32
N GLU A 39 -21.75 -24.53 -10.48
CA GLU A 39 -20.32 -24.70 -10.80
C GLU A 39 -19.69 -23.36 -11.19
N PRO A 40 -18.44 -23.07 -10.79
CA PRO A 40 -17.76 -21.83 -11.19
C PRO A 40 -17.58 -21.78 -12.71
N VAL A 41 -17.72 -20.59 -13.29
CA VAL A 41 -17.40 -20.32 -14.69
C VAL A 41 -16.26 -19.33 -14.76
N LEU A 42 -15.13 -19.73 -15.33
CA LEU A 42 -13.94 -18.92 -15.50
C LEU A 42 -13.92 -18.21 -16.87
N ALA A 43 -13.16 -17.12 -16.98
CA ALA A 43 -13.02 -16.38 -18.24
C ALA A 43 -12.44 -17.25 -19.37
N SER A 44 -11.55 -18.21 -19.05
CA SER A 44 -11.02 -19.16 -20.04
C SER A 44 -12.10 -20.03 -20.67
N GLU A 45 -13.16 -20.38 -19.93
CA GLU A 45 -14.22 -21.28 -20.38
C GLU A 45 -15.18 -20.61 -21.37
N ILE A 46 -15.26 -19.28 -21.34
CA ILE A 46 -16.07 -18.48 -22.28
C ILE A 46 -15.25 -17.92 -23.45
N GLY A 47 -13.97 -18.29 -23.56
CA GLY A 47 -13.11 -17.98 -24.72
C GLY A 47 -12.72 -16.50 -24.88
N VAL A 48 -12.87 -15.67 -23.84
CA VAL A 48 -12.65 -14.21 -23.95
C VAL A 48 -11.20 -13.77 -23.70
N THR A 49 -10.39 -14.62 -23.09
CA THR A 49 -9.07 -14.20 -22.57
C THR A 49 -8.10 -13.75 -23.66
N GLY A 50 -8.18 -14.32 -24.87
CA GLY A 50 -7.36 -13.89 -26.01
C GLY A 50 -7.63 -12.45 -26.41
N SER A 51 -8.91 -12.10 -26.52
CA SER A 51 -9.34 -10.74 -26.84
C SER A 51 -8.95 -9.75 -25.73
N LEU A 52 -9.12 -10.13 -24.46
CA LEU A 52 -8.70 -9.30 -23.33
C LEU A 52 -7.18 -9.04 -23.35
N ALA A 53 -6.38 -10.09 -23.55
CA ALA A 53 -4.92 -9.95 -23.63
C ALA A 53 -4.49 -9.08 -24.82
N ALA A 54 -5.17 -9.19 -25.97
CA ALA A 54 -4.89 -8.37 -27.15
C ALA A 54 -5.15 -6.88 -26.88
N ILE A 55 -6.28 -6.55 -26.23
CA ILE A 55 -6.62 -5.16 -25.86
C ILE A 55 -5.62 -4.59 -24.86
N LEU A 56 -5.13 -5.43 -23.93
CA LEU A 56 -4.19 -5.02 -22.89
C LEU A 56 -2.72 -5.06 -23.31
N ASN A 57 -2.41 -5.49 -24.54
CA ASN A 57 -1.04 -5.76 -24.97
C ASN A 57 -0.13 -4.53 -24.84
N GLU A 58 -0.57 -3.37 -25.35
CA GLU A 58 0.16 -2.11 -25.20
C GLU A 58 -0.01 -1.50 -23.80
N ALA A 59 -1.20 -1.66 -23.21
CA ALA A 59 -1.51 -1.16 -21.88
C ALA A 59 -0.70 -1.84 -20.76
N LEU A 60 0.00 -2.94 -21.05
CA LEU A 60 0.92 -3.62 -20.14
C LEU A 60 2.29 -2.94 -20.04
N LEU A 61 2.62 -2.07 -21.00
CA LEU A 61 3.92 -1.39 -21.07
C LEU A 61 3.94 -0.14 -20.15
N PRO A 62 4.88 -0.04 -19.19
CA PRO A 62 4.99 1.14 -18.33
C PRO A 62 5.20 2.45 -19.10
N ASN A 63 4.45 3.50 -18.76
CA ASN A 63 4.60 4.82 -19.37
C ASN A 63 5.74 5.58 -18.68
N LEU A 64 6.78 5.93 -19.42
CA LEU A 64 7.86 6.80 -18.95
C LEU A 64 7.49 8.27 -19.14
N VAL A 65 7.58 9.02 -18.05
CA VAL A 65 7.45 10.47 -17.99
C VAL A 65 8.60 11.04 -17.13
N GLN A 66 8.55 12.32 -16.77
CA GLN A 66 9.54 12.94 -15.90
C GLN A 66 8.88 13.86 -14.87
N THR A 67 9.56 14.08 -13.75
CA THR A 67 9.21 15.13 -12.77
C THR A 67 9.55 16.53 -13.32
N THR A 68 9.20 17.58 -12.59
CA THR A 68 9.58 18.97 -12.93
C THR A 68 11.09 19.18 -12.95
N ASP A 69 11.85 18.36 -12.20
CA ASP A 69 13.31 18.40 -12.12
C ASP A 69 13.96 17.35 -13.04
N SER A 70 13.22 16.84 -14.03
CA SER A 70 13.67 15.86 -15.03
C SER A 70 14.05 14.48 -14.48
N THR A 71 13.66 14.14 -13.25
CA THR A 71 13.81 12.78 -12.74
C THR A 71 12.89 11.84 -13.51
N PRO A 72 13.38 10.71 -14.07
CA PRO A 72 12.56 9.71 -14.74
C PRO A 72 11.49 9.15 -13.80
N ALA A 73 10.24 9.05 -14.28
CA ALA A 73 9.12 8.53 -13.49
C ALA A 73 8.25 7.59 -14.34
N PHE A 74 7.89 6.44 -13.78
CA PHE A 74 6.90 5.55 -14.39
C PHE A 74 5.51 5.81 -13.80
N VAL A 75 4.52 6.02 -14.67
CA VAL A 75 3.10 6.12 -14.29
C VAL A 75 2.33 4.99 -14.97
N HIS A 76 1.98 3.95 -14.20
CA HIS A 76 1.42 2.73 -14.78
C HIS A 76 0.53 1.94 -13.81
N GLY A 77 -0.73 1.76 -14.19
CA GLY A 77 -1.75 1.13 -13.37
C GLY A 77 -2.28 2.02 -12.25
N GLY A 78 -3.42 1.65 -11.67
CA GLY A 78 -4.05 2.40 -10.59
C GLY A 78 -5.31 1.72 -10.06
N PRO A 79 -5.19 0.58 -9.37
CA PRO A 79 -6.31 -0.11 -8.77
C PRO A 79 -6.72 0.60 -7.48
N PHE A 80 -7.96 0.36 -7.03
CA PHE A 80 -8.41 0.84 -5.73
C PHE A 80 -7.57 0.25 -4.58
N ALA A 81 -7.46 1.01 -3.47
CA ALA A 81 -6.72 0.60 -2.27
C ALA A 81 -7.61 -0.05 -1.19
N ASN A 82 -8.93 -0.16 -1.41
CA ASN A 82 -9.85 -0.90 -0.54
C ASN A 82 -10.11 -2.32 -1.08
N ILE A 83 -10.80 -2.44 -2.21
CA ILE A 83 -11.18 -3.71 -2.85
C ILE A 83 -10.05 -4.34 -3.68
N ALA A 84 -8.92 -3.63 -3.82
CA ALA A 84 -7.68 -4.11 -4.40
C ALA A 84 -6.48 -3.55 -3.62
N HIS A 85 -5.26 -3.74 -4.15
CA HIS A 85 -4.02 -3.48 -3.43
C HIS A 85 -3.52 -2.03 -3.49
N GLY A 86 -4.12 -1.14 -4.30
CA GLY A 86 -3.78 0.28 -4.30
C GLY A 86 -2.35 0.65 -4.72
N CYS A 87 -1.68 -0.17 -5.54
CA CYS A 87 -0.30 0.10 -5.98
C CYS A 87 -0.22 0.28 -7.49
N ASN A 88 0.79 0.99 -7.97
CA ASN A 88 1.19 0.92 -9.38
C ASN A 88 1.68 -0.50 -9.76
N SER A 89 1.85 -0.73 -11.06
CA SER A 89 2.17 -2.06 -11.57
C SER A 89 3.52 -2.64 -11.10
N VAL A 90 3.57 -3.97 -11.00
CA VAL A 90 4.79 -4.77 -10.79
C VAL A 90 5.81 -4.51 -11.89
N LEU A 91 5.39 -4.46 -13.16
CA LEU A 91 6.28 -4.21 -14.29
C LEU A 91 7.00 -2.85 -14.18
N ALA A 92 6.28 -1.78 -13.86
CA ALA A 92 6.90 -0.46 -13.67
C ALA A 92 7.90 -0.47 -12.51
N THR A 93 7.57 -1.15 -11.42
CA THR A 93 8.45 -1.24 -10.25
C THR A 93 9.72 -2.03 -10.58
N ARG A 94 9.60 -3.18 -11.26
CA ARG A 94 10.75 -4.00 -11.67
C ARG A 94 11.61 -3.29 -12.71
N MET A 95 11.00 -2.54 -13.63
CA MET A 95 11.73 -1.74 -14.60
C MET A 95 12.52 -0.61 -13.94
N ALA A 96 11.93 0.09 -12.97
CA ALA A 96 12.65 1.09 -12.18
C ALA A 96 13.84 0.47 -11.42
N LEU A 97 13.65 -0.68 -10.76
CA LEU A 97 14.71 -1.40 -10.06
C LEU A 97 15.83 -1.89 -10.98
N ALA A 98 15.53 -2.19 -12.25
CA ALA A 98 16.52 -2.65 -13.22
C ALA A 98 17.33 -1.49 -13.85
N MET A 99 16.81 -0.27 -13.80
CA MET A 99 17.37 0.89 -14.52
C MET A 99 17.97 1.96 -13.60
N SER A 100 17.78 1.82 -12.28
CA SER A 100 18.19 2.82 -11.29
C SER A 100 18.70 2.15 -10.02
N ASP A 101 19.60 2.82 -9.29
CA ASP A 101 20.06 2.37 -7.98
C ASP A 101 18.95 2.40 -6.91
N TYR A 102 18.01 3.35 -7.07
CA TYR A 102 16.87 3.55 -6.19
C TYR A 102 15.57 3.59 -6.99
N ALA A 103 14.56 2.84 -6.53
CA ALA A 103 13.20 2.92 -7.02
C ALA A 103 12.25 3.33 -5.89
N VAL A 104 11.74 4.56 -5.96
CA VAL A 104 10.74 5.07 -5.01
C VAL A 104 9.35 4.78 -5.57
N THR A 105 8.49 4.17 -4.75
CA THR A 105 7.09 3.86 -5.10
C THR A 105 6.20 4.05 -3.89
N GLU A 106 4.90 4.11 -4.11
CA GLU A 106 3.89 4.31 -3.07
C GLU A 106 2.73 3.31 -3.17
N ALA A 107 1.87 3.34 -2.16
CA ALA A 107 0.60 2.64 -2.14
C ALA A 107 -0.48 3.59 -1.60
N GLY A 108 -1.71 3.47 -2.11
CA GLY A 108 -2.82 4.34 -1.76
C GLY A 108 -3.35 4.10 -0.34
N PHE A 109 -3.95 5.14 0.25
CA PHE A 109 -4.30 5.21 1.68
C PHE A 109 -3.06 5.15 2.60
N ALA A 110 -3.28 4.86 3.89
CA ALA A 110 -2.21 4.81 4.88
C ALA A 110 -1.58 3.41 4.97
N PHE A 111 -0.63 3.25 5.88
CA PHE A 111 0.16 2.03 6.00
C PHE A 111 -0.68 0.79 6.37
N ASP A 112 -1.78 1.00 7.09
CA ASP A 112 -2.72 -0.05 7.52
C ASP A 112 -3.50 -0.71 6.35
N LEU A 113 -3.60 -0.03 5.21
CA LEU A 113 -4.22 -0.56 3.99
C LEU A 113 -3.21 -0.66 2.84
N GLY A 114 -2.71 0.48 2.36
CA GLY A 114 -1.79 0.51 1.22
C GLY A 114 -0.46 -0.16 1.54
N GLY A 115 0.11 0.16 2.71
CA GLY A 115 1.36 -0.44 3.18
C GLY A 115 1.24 -1.96 3.32
N GLU A 116 0.30 -2.44 4.12
CA GLU A 116 0.03 -3.88 4.29
C GLU A 116 -0.13 -4.59 2.95
N LYS A 117 -1.00 -4.08 2.06
CA LYS A 117 -1.24 -4.72 0.75
C LYS A 117 -0.03 -4.64 -0.18
N PHE A 118 0.78 -3.60 -0.09
CA PHE A 118 2.02 -3.52 -0.83
C PHE A 118 2.97 -4.65 -0.42
N PHE A 119 3.09 -4.97 0.87
CA PHE A 119 3.91 -6.09 1.34
C PHE A 119 3.23 -7.44 1.05
N ASP A 120 2.02 -7.66 1.56
CA ASP A 120 1.39 -8.98 1.61
C ASP A 120 0.77 -9.43 0.28
N LEU A 121 0.47 -8.52 -0.65
CA LEU A 121 -0.03 -8.84 -1.97
C LEU A 121 1.02 -8.58 -3.05
N LYS A 122 1.48 -7.33 -3.20
CA LYS A 122 2.38 -6.96 -4.31
C LYS A 122 3.78 -7.56 -4.14
N CYS A 123 4.46 -7.31 -3.02
CA CYS A 123 5.81 -7.83 -2.80
C CYS A 123 5.83 -9.36 -2.76
N ARG A 124 4.87 -9.95 -2.03
CA ARG A 124 4.70 -11.40 -1.96
C ARG A 124 4.55 -12.06 -3.33
N SER A 125 3.70 -11.51 -4.21
CA SER A 125 3.46 -12.10 -5.53
C SER A 125 4.56 -11.80 -6.56
N ALA A 126 5.26 -10.67 -6.42
CA ALA A 126 6.29 -10.24 -7.36
C ALA A 126 7.72 -10.61 -6.96
N GLY A 127 7.91 -11.15 -5.75
CA GLY A 127 9.24 -11.44 -5.18
C GLY A 127 10.04 -10.18 -4.87
N LEU A 128 9.37 -9.09 -4.48
CA LEU A 128 10.04 -7.83 -4.12
C LEU A 128 10.40 -7.81 -2.64
N ASN A 129 11.54 -7.19 -2.31
CA ASN A 129 11.98 -7.01 -0.93
C ASN A 129 12.31 -5.52 -0.70
N PRO A 130 11.39 -4.73 -0.12
CA PRO A 130 11.63 -3.30 0.11
C PRO A 130 12.85 -3.06 1.01
N ALA A 131 13.67 -2.07 0.66
CA ALA A 131 14.89 -1.74 1.41
C ALA A 131 14.63 -0.75 2.57
N ALA A 132 13.64 0.12 2.43
CA ALA A 132 13.21 1.06 3.45
C ALA A 132 11.73 1.41 3.30
N ILE A 133 11.12 1.92 4.38
CA ILE A 133 9.76 2.46 4.42
C ILE A 133 9.86 3.94 4.74
N VAL A 134 9.10 4.77 4.02
CA VAL A 134 8.89 6.18 4.38
C VAL A 134 7.43 6.38 4.78
N LEU A 135 7.20 6.78 6.03
CA LEU A 135 5.87 7.15 6.53
C LEU A 135 5.71 8.65 6.47
N VAL A 136 4.78 9.13 5.64
CA VAL A 136 4.51 10.56 5.48
C VAL A 136 3.45 11.01 6.49
N ALA A 137 3.72 12.12 7.18
CA ALA A 137 2.80 12.79 8.10
C ALA A 137 2.75 14.30 7.84
N THR A 138 1.73 14.97 8.38
CA THR A 138 1.64 16.44 8.40
C THR A 138 1.19 16.89 9.78
N ILE A 139 1.65 18.06 10.23
CA ILE A 139 1.22 18.66 11.50
C ILE A 139 -0.30 18.82 11.52
N ARG A 140 -0.87 19.28 10.39
CA ARG A 140 -2.32 19.39 10.21
C ARG A 140 -3.07 18.07 10.46
N ALA A 141 -2.62 16.97 9.85
CA ALA A 141 -3.27 15.67 10.03
C ALA A 141 -3.15 15.15 11.46
N LEU A 142 -1.99 15.33 12.10
CA LEU A 142 -1.80 14.97 13.51
C LEU A 142 -2.74 15.77 14.40
N LYS A 143 -2.92 17.09 14.18
CA LYS A 143 -3.92 17.87 14.92
C LYS A 143 -5.34 17.33 14.75
N MET A 144 -5.71 16.86 13.56
CA MET A 144 -7.02 16.22 13.35
C MET A 144 -7.18 14.95 14.18
N HIS A 145 -6.17 14.08 14.18
CA HIS A 145 -6.16 12.90 15.04
C HIS A 145 -6.13 13.25 16.54
N GLY A 146 -5.58 14.42 16.89
CA GLY A 146 -5.64 14.99 18.24
C GLY A 146 -6.97 15.69 18.61
N GLY A 147 -8.00 15.59 17.75
CA GLY A 147 -9.34 16.08 17.99
C GLY A 147 -9.68 17.47 17.43
N VAL A 148 -8.80 18.07 16.62
CA VAL A 148 -9.03 19.39 16.02
C VAL A 148 -9.82 19.26 14.71
N GLU A 149 -10.92 20.00 14.59
CA GLU A 149 -11.67 20.06 13.32
C GLU A 149 -10.82 20.62 12.19
N LEU A 150 -10.99 20.06 10.97
CA LEU A 150 -10.22 20.42 9.78
C LEU A 150 -10.15 21.95 9.54
N SER A 151 -11.26 22.67 9.77
CA SER A 151 -11.38 24.13 9.60
C SER A 151 -10.43 24.94 10.50
N ARG A 152 -10.05 24.39 11.66
CA ARG A 152 -9.25 25.05 12.69
C ARG A 152 -7.78 24.64 12.70
N THR A 153 -7.42 23.64 11.91
CA THR A 153 -6.05 23.08 11.89
C THR A 153 -4.95 24.04 11.39
N LYS A 154 -5.30 25.24 10.91
CA LYS A 154 -4.32 26.29 10.57
C LYS A 154 -3.83 27.05 11.80
N GLU A 155 -4.54 26.98 12.92
CA GLU A 155 -4.11 27.56 14.19
C GLU A 155 -3.02 26.65 14.81
N PRO A 156 -1.90 27.20 15.32
CA PRO A 156 -0.91 26.40 16.04
C PRO A 156 -1.52 25.75 17.29
N ASP A 157 -1.36 24.43 17.42
CA ASP A 157 -1.81 23.68 18.60
C ASP A 157 -0.86 22.51 18.87
N PRO A 158 0.28 22.76 19.54
CA PRO A 158 1.25 21.72 19.87
C PRO A 158 0.62 20.57 20.69
N GLY A 159 -0.32 20.87 21.60
CA GLY A 159 -0.98 19.85 22.41
C GLY A 159 -1.85 18.91 21.58
N ALA A 160 -2.50 19.41 20.52
CA ALA A 160 -3.22 18.56 19.58
C ALA A 160 -2.28 17.70 18.73
N VAL A 161 -1.11 18.22 18.34
CA VAL A 161 -0.09 17.40 17.65
C VAL A 161 0.33 16.24 18.53
N GLU A 162 0.64 16.50 19.81
CA GLU A 162 1.05 15.49 20.77
C GLU A 162 0.00 14.38 20.93
N ARG A 163 -1.28 14.74 21.14
CA ARG A 163 -2.38 13.74 21.20
C ARG A 163 -2.53 12.96 19.89
N GLY A 164 -2.31 13.62 18.75
CA GLY A 164 -2.39 13.00 17.43
C GLY A 164 -1.26 12.01 17.10
N LEU A 165 -0.17 12.02 17.88
CA LEU A 165 0.95 11.09 17.69
C LEU A 165 0.54 9.63 17.83
N GLU A 166 -0.55 9.31 18.53
CA GLU A 166 -1.07 7.93 18.64
C GLU A 166 -1.33 7.31 17.27
N ASN A 167 -1.80 8.09 16.29
CA ASN A 167 -1.99 7.59 14.92
C ASN A 167 -0.65 7.25 14.24
N LEU A 168 0.34 8.14 14.35
CA LEU A 168 1.68 7.88 13.83
C LEU A 168 2.32 6.68 14.54
N ALA A 169 2.12 6.55 15.85
CA ALA A 169 2.58 5.43 16.66
C ALA A 169 2.08 4.09 16.11
N ALA A 170 0.77 3.99 15.86
CA ALA A 170 0.14 2.78 15.33
C ALA A 170 0.70 2.37 13.96
N HIS A 171 0.96 3.34 13.07
CA HIS A 171 1.58 3.05 11.77
C HIS A 171 3.06 2.64 11.89
N LEU A 172 3.81 3.22 12.82
CA LEU A 172 5.18 2.81 13.10
C LEU A 172 5.23 1.38 13.66
N ASP A 173 4.30 1.03 14.56
CA ASP A 173 4.18 -0.32 15.13
C ASP A 173 3.81 -1.35 14.06
N SER A 174 2.89 -0.98 13.16
CA SER A 174 2.52 -1.78 11.99
C SER A 174 3.71 -2.00 11.05
N ALA A 175 4.46 -0.94 10.75
CA ALA A 175 5.63 -0.98 9.87
C ALA A 175 6.76 -1.84 10.46
N ALA A 176 6.94 -1.82 11.78
CA ALA A 176 7.94 -2.63 12.47
C ALA A 176 7.75 -4.13 12.23
N HIS A 177 6.52 -4.60 12.01
CA HIS A 177 6.23 -6.02 11.73
C HIS A 177 6.96 -6.54 10.48
N PHE A 178 7.11 -5.69 9.46
CA PHE A 178 7.77 -6.05 8.21
C PHE A 178 9.30 -6.01 8.30
N ASN A 179 9.84 -5.65 9.47
CA ASN A 179 11.27 -5.64 9.80
C ASN A 179 12.10 -4.85 8.77
N LYS A 180 11.60 -3.68 8.35
CA LYS A 180 12.28 -2.76 7.43
C LYS A 180 12.71 -1.48 8.12
N PRO A 181 13.89 -0.93 7.77
CA PRO A 181 14.27 0.42 8.17
C PRO A 181 13.15 1.40 7.81
N THR A 182 12.68 2.15 8.80
CA THR A 182 11.55 3.09 8.63
C THR A 182 12.04 4.51 8.91
N VAL A 183 11.64 5.44 8.04
CA VAL A 183 11.91 6.89 8.15
C VAL A 183 10.58 7.63 8.17
N VAL A 184 10.43 8.62 9.05
CA VAL A 184 9.27 9.51 9.06
C VAL A 184 9.59 10.77 8.25
N ALA A 185 8.68 11.14 7.36
CA ALA A 185 8.75 12.39 6.60
C ALA A 185 7.58 13.30 7.00
N ILE A 186 7.88 14.47 7.55
CA ILE A 186 6.88 15.50 7.87
C ILE A 186 6.82 16.48 6.71
N ASN A 187 5.74 16.45 5.93
CA ASN A 187 5.56 17.41 4.84
C ASN A 187 5.15 18.77 5.41
N ARG A 188 5.95 19.81 5.12
CA ARG A 188 5.80 21.16 5.66
C ARG A 188 4.65 21.91 5.00
N PHE A 189 3.86 22.61 5.81
CA PHE A 189 2.93 23.64 5.38
C PHE A 189 3.28 25.01 5.98
N THR A 190 2.76 26.08 5.35
CA THR A 190 3.05 27.46 5.75
C THR A 190 2.55 27.84 7.14
N SER A 191 1.51 27.18 7.64
CA SER A 191 0.94 27.39 8.98
C SER A 191 1.65 26.63 10.10
N ASP A 192 2.55 25.70 9.75
CA ASP A 192 3.18 24.83 10.74
C ASP A 192 4.27 25.59 11.50
N THR A 193 4.36 25.35 12.81
CA THR A 193 5.33 26.01 13.69
C THR A 193 6.50 25.09 14.05
N LEU A 194 7.63 25.70 14.44
CA LEU A 194 8.81 24.95 14.89
C LEU A 194 8.52 24.09 16.12
N ASP A 195 7.68 24.57 17.04
CA ASP A 195 7.29 23.83 18.23
C ASP A 195 6.47 22.57 17.88
N GLU A 196 5.55 22.68 16.92
CA GLU A 196 4.79 21.52 16.41
C GLU A 196 5.69 20.51 15.71
N PHE A 197 6.66 20.95 14.90
CA PHE A 197 7.66 20.04 14.31
C PHE A 197 8.51 19.36 15.37
N LYS A 198 8.92 20.11 16.40
CA LYS A 198 9.76 19.59 17.50
C LYS A 198 9.10 18.40 18.18
N ILE A 199 7.79 18.45 18.44
CA ILE A 199 7.04 17.35 19.06
C ILE A 199 7.18 16.05 18.25
N VAL A 200 7.03 16.12 16.93
CA VAL A 200 7.12 14.93 16.08
C VAL A 200 8.55 14.42 15.99
N HIS A 201 9.53 15.31 15.87
CA HIS A 201 10.96 14.96 15.86
C HIS A 201 11.39 14.32 17.18
N ASP A 202 11.04 14.91 18.32
CA ASP A 202 11.33 14.37 19.65
C ASP A 202 10.69 12.99 19.84
N TYR A 203 9.42 12.82 19.40
CA TYR A 203 8.74 11.54 19.46
C TYR A 203 9.46 10.47 18.63
N CYS A 204 9.80 10.76 17.37
CA CYS A 204 10.53 9.84 16.52
C CYS A 204 11.92 9.50 17.11
N ALA A 205 12.64 10.50 17.64
CA ALA A 205 13.92 10.32 18.29
C ALA A 205 13.82 9.44 19.55
N SER A 206 12.77 9.60 20.35
CA SER A 206 12.51 8.75 21.53
C SER A 206 12.32 7.27 21.18
N ARG A 207 11.93 6.99 19.93
CA ARG A 207 11.76 5.64 19.37
C ARG A 207 12.96 5.16 18.55
N GLY A 208 14.01 5.99 18.40
CA GLY A 208 15.17 5.70 17.55
C GLY A 208 14.87 5.70 16.05
N ILE A 209 13.82 6.40 15.61
CA ILE A 209 13.36 6.41 14.23
C ILE A 209 13.80 7.71 13.56
N PRO A 210 14.54 7.66 12.44
CA PRO A 210 14.92 8.85 11.69
C PRO A 210 13.69 9.64 11.23
N CYS A 211 13.71 10.95 11.43
CA CYS A 211 12.63 11.85 11.02
C CYS A 211 13.20 13.04 10.25
N ALA A 212 12.56 13.43 9.16
CA ALA A 212 12.94 14.58 8.34
C ALA A 212 11.72 15.46 8.09
N THR A 213 11.91 16.78 8.14
CA THR A 213 10.91 17.73 7.62
C THR A 213 11.22 17.99 6.16
N ALA A 214 10.26 17.75 5.28
CA ALA A 214 10.39 17.95 3.83
C ALA A 214 9.56 19.15 3.36
N ASP A 215 10.18 20.04 2.57
CA ASP A 215 9.52 21.18 1.93
C ASP A 215 9.61 21.06 0.40
N VAL A 216 9.11 19.94 -0.14
CA VAL A 216 9.12 19.67 -1.58
C VAL A 216 8.20 20.60 -2.37
N PHE A 217 7.17 21.13 -1.73
CA PHE A 217 6.22 22.03 -2.38
C PHE A 217 6.83 23.41 -2.66
N SER A 218 7.55 24.00 -1.68
CA SER A 218 8.09 25.35 -1.83
C SER A 218 9.53 25.36 -2.34
N ALA A 219 10.33 24.34 -2.02
CA ALA A 219 11.76 24.29 -2.34
C ALA A 219 12.13 23.18 -3.35
N GLY A 220 11.16 22.46 -3.93
CA GLY A 220 11.41 21.40 -4.91
C GLY A 220 12.30 20.28 -4.33
N ALA A 221 13.15 19.67 -5.16
CA ALA A 221 14.08 18.64 -4.73
C ALA A 221 15.00 19.06 -3.57
N GLN A 222 15.42 20.33 -3.52
CA GLN A 222 16.28 20.85 -2.47
C GLN A 222 15.64 20.75 -1.08
N GLY A 223 14.30 20.84 -1.01
CA GLY A 223 13.52 20.73 0.22
C GLY A 223 13.44 19.31 0.80
N ALA A 224 13.98 18.29 0.11
CA ALA A 224 13.96 16.90 0.56
C ALA A 224 15.34 16.26 0.69
N ILE A 225 16.44 17.02 0.65
CA ILE A 225 17.80 16.45 0.76
C ILE A 225 17.98 15.70 2.08
N ASP A 226 17.60 16.29 3.22
CA ASP A 226 17.71 15.63 4.53
C ASP A 226 16.88 14.33 4.60
N LEU A 227 15.69 14.32 3.99
CA LEU A 227 14.89 13.10 3.85
C LEU A 227 15.61 12.06 2.99
N ALA A 228 16.15 12.47 1.83
CA ALA A 228 16.85 11.59 0.92
C ALA A 228 18.09 10.97 1.57
N GLU A 229 18.89 11.75 2.30
CA GLU A 229 20.05 11.27 3.04
C GLU A 229 19.67 10.23 4.11
N LYS A 230 18.59 10.48 4.86
CA LYS A 230 18.07 9.52 5.85
C LYS A 230 17.54 8.24 5.21
N VAL A 231 16.88 8.35 4.05
CA VAL A 231 16.44 7.16 3.28
C VAL A 231 17.64 6.38 2.76
N VAL A 232 18.64 7.03 2.18
CA VAL A 232 19.88 6.38 1.74
C VAL A 232 20.56 5.66 2.91
N ALA A 233 20.70 6.33 4.06
CA ALA A 233 21.25 5.72 5.27
C ALA A 233 20.42 4.51 5.74
N ALA A 234 19.09 4.59 5.66
CA ALA A 234 18.20 3.48 5.98
C ALA A 234 18.40 2.29 5.03
N THR A 235 18.55 2.53 3.72
CA THR A 235 18.80 1.47 2.72
C THR A 235 20.19 0.83 2.82
N ASN A 236 21.16 1.52 3.42
CA ASN A 236 22.52 0.99 3.64
C ASN A 236 22.61 0.07 4.87
N GLN A 237 21.53 -0.09 5.63
CA GLN A 237 21.48 -1.09 6.71
C GLN A 237 21.47 -2.51 6.12
N PRO A 238 21.91 -3.53 6.87
CA PRO A 238 21.87 -4.92 6.42
C PRO A 238 20.46 -5.31 5.94
N MET A 239 20.38 -5.85 4.73
CA MET A 239 19.10 -6.26 4.14
C MET A 239 18.44 -7.34 5.00
N THR A 240 17.22 -7.06 5.45
CA THR A 240 16.39 -8.05 6.13
C THR A 240 15.63 -8.90 5.12
N PRO A 241 15.38 -10.18 5.40
CA PRO A 241 14.53 -11.02 4.56
C PRO A 241 13.10 -10.47 4.53
N PHE A 242 12.40 -10.71 3.42
CA PHE A 242 10.98 -10.36 3.33
C PHE A 242 10.18 -11.18 4.35
N GLN A 243 9.44 -10.49 5.22
CA GLN A 243 8.61 -11.09 6.26
C GLN A 243 7.13 -10.78 5.97
N PRO A 244 6.34 -11.76 5.48
CA PRO A 244 4.90 -11.58 5.35
C PRO A 244 4.23 -11.52 6.72
N LEU A 245 3.07 -10.87 6.79
CA LEU A 245 2.28 -10.76 8.03
C LEU A 245 1.69 -12.09 8.49
N TYR A 246 1.44 -12.99 7.54
CA TYR A 246 0.88 -14.33 7.76
C TYR A 246 1.27 -15.33 6.65
N PRO A 247 1.43 -16.62 6.98
CA PRO A 247 1.52 -17.71 6.02
C PRO A 247 0.26 -17.89 5.15
N LEU A 248 0.43 -18.35 3.91
CA LEU A 248 -0.71 -18.57 2.99
C LEU A 248 -1.51 -19.83 3.29
N ASP A 249 -0.96 -20.80 4.00
CA ASP A 249 -1.62 -22.06 4.38
C ASP A 249 -2.53 -21.91 5.62
N TRP A 250 -2.49 -20.76 6.30
CA TRP A 250 -3.40 -20.48 7.41
C TRP A 250 -4.88 -20.45 6.98
N PRO A 251 -5.80 -20.82 7.87
CA PRO A 251 -7.23 -20.58 7.70
C PRO A 251 -7.53 -19.11 7.35
N VAL A 252 -8.49 -18.88 6.46
CA VAL A 252 -8.88 -17.54 6.00
C VAL A 252 -9.24 -16.62 7.17
N GLU A 253 -9.97 -17.15 8.15
CA GLU A 253 -10.35 -16.45 9.37
C GLU A 253 -9.12 -15.98 10.17
N GLN A 254 -8.10 -16.83 10.29
CA GLN A 254 -6.88 -16.49 11.03
C GLN A 254 -6.06 -15.42 10.30
N LYS A 255 -5.99 -15.46 8.96
CA LYS A 255 -5.35 -14.40 8.18
C LYS A 255 -6.04 -13.04 8.39
N ILE A 256 -7.38 -13.02 8.38
CA ILE A 256 -8.18 -11.81 8.63
C ILE A 256 -7.94 -11.29 10.04
N GLU A 257 -7.97 -12.17 11.05
CA GLU A 257 -7.74 -11.80 12.44
C GLU A 257 -6.32 -11.25 12.66
N GLN A 258 -5.30 -11.86 12.03
CA GLN A 258 -3.92 -11.40 12.10
C GLN A 258 -3.77 -9.98 11.56
N ILE A 259 -4.37 -9.68 10.40
CA ILE A 259 -4.37 -8.31 9.86
C ILE A 259 -5.04 -7.35 10.85
N ALA A 260 -6.22 -7.71 11.36
CA ALA A 260 -6.96 -6.86 12.27
C ALA A 260 -6.20 -6.55 13.57
N ARG A 261 -5.51 -7.55 14.14
CA ARG A 261 -4.73 -7.38 15.36
C ARG A 261 -3.49 -6.52 15.14
N ILE A 262 -2.69 -6.85 14.13
CA ILE A 262 -1.38 -6.21 13.94
C ILE A 262 -1.49 -4.84 13.27
N MET A 263 -2.35 -4.71 12.25
CA MET A 263 -2.44 -3.46 11.48
C MET A 263 -3.47 -2.48 12.07
N TYR A 264 -4.53 -2.99 12.71
CA TYR A 264 -5.63 -2.13 13.20
C TYR A 264 -5.70 -2.05 14.73
N GLY A 265 -4.89 -2.83 15.46
CA GLY A 265 -4.94 -2.88 16.93
C GLY A 265 -6.26 -3.44 17.47
N ALA A 266 -6.99 -4.24 16.68
CA ALA A 266 -8.27 -4.79 17.09
C ALA A 266 -8.11 -5.94 18.10
N ASP A 267 -9.05 -6.04 19.04
CA ASP A 267 -9.13 -7.18 19.99
C ASP A 267 -9.46 -8.51 19.31
N GLY A 268 -9.94 -8.48 18.06
CA GLY A 268 -10.32 -9.65 17.27
C GLY A 268 -11.28 -9.28 16.15
N VAL A 269 -11.89 -10.30 15.53
CA VAL A 269 -12.85 -10.12 14.43
C VAL A 269 -14.12 -10.93 14.70
N ASN A 270 -15.28 -10.34 14.35
CA ASN A 270 -16.56 -11.04 14.39
C ASN A 270 -16.98 -11.43 12.97
N ILE A 271 -16.95 -12.72 12.66
CA ILE A 271 -17.32 -13.24 11.34
C ILE A 271 -18.82 -13.53 11.29
N LEU A 272 -19.56 -12.68 10.58
CA LEU A 272 -21.01 -12.84 10.41
C LEU A 272 -21.36 -14.15 9.66
N PRO A 273 -22.55 -14.75 9.90
CA PRO A 273 -22.94 -16.01 9.27
C PRO A 273 -22.87 -16.01 7.72
N ALA A 274 -23.20 -14.88 7.09
CA ALA A 274 -23.09 -14.68 5.65
C ALA A 274 -21.62 -14.71 5.16
N ALA A 275 -20.70 -14.10 5.92
CA ALA A 275 -19.28 -14.11 5.63
C ALA A 275 -18.69 -15.52 5.82
N ALA A 276 -19.02 -16.22 6.92
CA ALA A 276 -18.59 -17.60 7.14
C ALA A 276 -19.03 -18.54 6.01
N THR A 277 -20.22 -18.33 5.46
CA THR A 277 -20.72 -19.08 4.29
C THR A 277 -19.88 -18.83 3.04
N LYS A 278 -19.48 -17.57 2.80
CA LYS A 278 -18.59 -17.21 1.68
C LYS A 278 -17.18 -17.77 1.90
N ILE A 279 -16.64 -17.75 3.11
CA ILE A 279 -15.33 -18.34 3.41
C ILE A 279 -15.33 -19.85 3.11
N ARG A 280 -16.37 -20.59 3.55
CA ARG A 280 -16.51 -22.01 3.16
C ARG A 280 -16.56 -22.21 1.66
N LYS A 281 -17.19 -21.28 0.92
CA LYS A 281 -17.22 -21.32 -0.55
C LYS A 281 -15.84 -21.07 -1.15
N VAL A 282 -15.08 -20.11 -0.63
CA VAL A 282 -13.68 -19.84 -1.01
C VAL A 282 -12.83 -21.11 -0.84
N SER A 283 -12.95 -21.81 0.28
CA SER A 283 -12.24 -23.08 0.50
C SER A 283 -12.65 -24.16 -0.50
N LYS A 284 -13.96 -24.32 -0.79
CA LYS A 284 -14.45 -25.27 -1.80
C LYS A 284 -13.97 -24.97 -3.22
N LEU A 285 -13.70 -23.71 -3.53
CA LEU A 285 -13.14 -23.28 -4.81
C LEU A 285 -11.61 -23.44 -4.89
N GLY A 286 -10.95 -23.90 -3.81
CA GLY A 286 -9.49 -24.00 -3.75
C GLY A 286 -8.78 -22.67 -3.56
N TYR A 287 -9.49 -21.63 -3.12
CA TYR A 287 -8.97 -20.27 -2.97
C TYR A 287 -8.53 -19.93 -1.54
N ALA A 288 -8.53 -20.91 -0.63
CA ALA A 288 -8.18 -20.71 0.78
C ALA A 288 -6.73 -20.21 0.96
N GLU A 289 -5.82 -20.58 0.05
CA GLU A 289 -4.41 -20.20 0.10
C GLU A 289 -4.11 -18.82 -0.50
N LEU A 290 -5.12 -18.09 -0.98
CA LEU A 290 -4.92 -16.72 -1.46
C LEU A 290 -4.65 -15.74 -0.29
N PRO A 291 -3.93 -14.62 -0.56
CA PRO A 291 -3.82 -13.52 0.39
C PRO A 291 -5.16 -12.79 0.56
N ILE A 292 -5.30 -12.06 1.67
CA ILE A 292 -6.50 -11.31 2.03
C ILE A 292 -6.35 -9.84 1.62
N CYS A 293 -7.36 -9.30 0.93
CA CYS A 293 -7.46 -7.87 0.67
C CYS A 293 -8.56 -7.26 1.55
N MET A 294 -8.18 -6.57 2.63
CA MET A 294 -9.13 -5.95 3.54
C MET A 294 -9.79 -4.70 2.93
N ALA A 295 -11.11 -4.72 2.75
CA ALA A 295 -11.88 -3.56 2.36
C ALA A 295 -12.56 -2.92 3.58
N LYS A 296 -11.97 -1.84 4.11
CA LYS A 296 -12.53 -1.02 5.19
C LYS A 296 -12.41 0.48 4.88
N THR A 297 -12.95 1.31 5.78
CA THR A 297 -12.70 2.77 5.77
C THR A 297 -11.20 3.05 5.84
N GLN A 298 -10.74 4.06 5.10
CA GLN A 298 -9.37 4.58 5.17
C GLN A 298 -9.18 5.63 6.28
N TYR A 299 -10.27 6.06 6.91
CA TYR A 299 -10.29 6.94 8.08
C TYR A 299 -10.60 6.16 9.34
#